data_AF-A0A958LJU6-F1
#
_entry.id   AF-A0A958LJU6-F1
#
_cell.length_a   1.000
_cell.length_b   1.000
_cell.length_c   1.000
_cell.angle_alpha   90.00
_cell.angle_beta   90.00
_cell.angle_gamma   90.00
#
_symmetry.space_group_name_H-M   'P 1'
#
loop_
_entity.id
_entity.type
_entity.pdbx_description
1 polymer ?
#
loop_
_entity_poly.entity_id
_entity_poly.type
_entity_poly.pdbx_seq_one_letter_code
_entity_poly.pdbx_strand_id
1 'polypeptide(L)'
;MLKSLQLPQEEEGEEAEALQLLSTIDLVVFKIPMINKPIVAWLESTFTALQEGGFFPAEIPTRFVAVKYEDDGLETTKLLHPHLNDLIFLPLDRLVFLQKMEILLGLPGKIKPSYLFMQEHKMNIELAKLARMEKLSDVGCAIRNPTPLTQGVSVRFKFRLPNEEAFTIALARSYSSVAHPEKEGEFLVYFYFFGIDKDSLKNIKRYCNQKPKFRPLLEEDSSRFDFVAQNLFLTEQEKKMKTVVVLDPNPTASENITGIIESDFDRVLIKAENSYYIFLKDYLRDPSLQASKSDTPSGSGDTFALVTNNDLYAPSVSWIVASDSGNLVVLQSKAKEGDKILGYDAQDMFSTDQDWKKLFEGKDNENLLAESLTILSLSDQNLKKRFALSSESGQSMWTDVDFTPLNQPKGQVLITITPMENPDWKKKDDSTLNSLDLLVIHEDFIPENLENWYDHIQNLALQNRLCTMTDPFKIIVISEATKRSKEVQQKFRHSKVAGLLFKPLDLRSFLLQISVLTQCPFTKHNSENQNYLDVHI
;
A
#
# COMPACT_ATOMS: atom_id res chain seq x y z
N MET A 1 -6.20 10.52 -76.73
CA MET A 1 -6.23 9.06 -76.55
C MET A 1 -6.58 8.75 -75.10
N LEU A 2 -7.87 8.58 -74.80
CA LEU A 2 -8.35 8.07 -73.52
C LEU A 2 -8.90 6.67 -73.82
N LYS A 3 -8.19 5.63 -73.38
CA LYS A 3 -8.74 4.28 -73.30
C LYS A 3 -9.53 4.19 -72.00
N SER A 4 -10.84 4.11 -72.13
CA SER A 4 -11.77 3.75 -71.07
C SER A 4 -11.42 2.37 -70.52
N LEU A 5 -10.90 2.32 -69.30
CA LEU A 5 -10.91 1.11 -68.47
C LEU A 5 -12.33 0.97 -67.92
N GLN A 6 -13.11 0.06 -68.50
CA GLN A 6 -14.34 -0.44 -67.90
C GLN A 6 -13.95 -1.38 -66.77
N LEU A 7 -14.27 -0.99 -65.54
CA LEU A 7 -14.32 -1.90 -64.40
C LEU A 7 -15.59 -2.77 -64.52
N PRO A 8 -15.59 -4.01 -64.01
CA PRO A 8 -16.75 -4.89 -64.06
C PRO A 8 -17.87 -4.31 -63.21
N GLN A 9 -18.95 -3.88 -63.86
CA GLN A 9 -20.22 -3.57 -63.22
C GLN A 9 -20.99 -4.88 -63.07
N GLU A 10 -20.85 -5.59 -61.95
CA GLU A 10 -21.83 -6.63 -61.58
C GLU A 10 -21.81 -7.09 -60.10
N GLU A 11 -20.93 -6.56 -59.23
CA GLU A 11 -20.96 -6.85 -57.78
C GLU A 11 -21.43 -5.68 -56.89
N GLU A 12 -21.72 -4.50 -57.46
CA GLU A 12 -22.26 -3.36 -56.68
C GLU A 12 -23.77 -3.49 -56.34
N GLY A 13 -24.47 -4.47 -56.93
CA GLY A 13 -25.91 -4.65 -56.74
C GLY A 13 -26.28 -5.27 -55.38
N GLU A 14 -25.57 -6.30 -54.94
CA GLU A 14 -25.91 -7.01 -53.69
C GLU A 14 -25.50 -6.24 -52.42
N GLU A 15 -24.36 -5.52 -52.42
CA GLU A 15 -23.99 -4.66 -51.28
C GLU A 15 -24.88 -3.41 -51.17
N ALA A 16 -25.31 -2.83 -52.31
CA ALA A 16 -26.24 -1.70 -52.31
C ALA A 16 -27.68 -2.12 -51.94
N GLU A 17 -28.12 -3.31 -52.34
CA GLU A 17 -29.41 -3.89 -51.89
C GLU A 17 -29.39 -4.31 -50.41
N ALA A 18 -28.26 -4.83 -49.90
CA ALA A 18 -28.10 -5.14 -48.48
C ALA A 18 -28.13 -3.88 -47.59
N LEU A 19 -27.65 -2.73 -48.10
CA LEU A 19 -27.74 -1.44 -47.42
C LEU A 19 -29.13 -0.79 -47.53
N GLN A 20 -29.92 -1.09 -48.57
CA GLN A 20 -31.33 -0.68 -48.66
C GLN A 20 -32.24 -1.41 -47.65
N LEU A 21 -31.77 -2.50 -47.03
CA LEU A 21 -32.48 -3.24 -45.99
C LEU A 21 -32.29 -2.66 -44.57
N LEU A 22 -31.35 -1.73 -44.37
CA LEU A 22 -31.10 -1.11 -43.06
C LEU A 22 -31.78 0.26 -42.99
N SER A 23 -33.02 0.31 -42.48
CA SER A 23 -33.72 1.58 -42.28
C SER A 23 -33.06 2.47 -41.20
N THR A 24 -32.28 1.88 -40.28
CA THR A 24 -31.59 2.59 -39.20
C THR A 24 -30.30 1.86 -38.81
N ILE A 25 -29.33 2.61 -38.27
CA ILE A 25 -28.10 2.09 -37.68
C ILE A 25 -28.07 2.50 -36.20
N ASP A 26 -28.29 1.55 -35.30
CA ASP A 26 -28.35 1.82 -33.85
C ASP A 26 -26.96 1.93 -33.21
N LEU A 27 -25.99 1.17 -33.73
CA LEU A 27 -24.67 1.00 -33.13
C LEU A 27 -23.58 0.76 -34.19
N VAL A 28 -22.47 1.48 -34.07
CA VAL A 28 -21.25 1.28 -34.84
C VAL A 28 -20.13 0.82 -33.91
N VAL A 29 -19.63 -0.39 -34.13
CA VAL A 29 -18.45 -0.92 -33.43
C VAL A 29 -17.29 -0.94 -34.40
N PHE A 30 -16.18 -0.29 -34.06
CA PHE A 30 -15.03 -0.19 -34.95
C PHE A 30 -13.71 -0.39 -34.21
N LYS A 31 -12.72 -0.96 -34.91
CA LYS A 31 -11.36 -1.13 -34.40
C LYS A 31 -10.54 0.10 -34.76
N ILE A 32 -9.91 0.72 -33.76
CA ILE A 32 -9.20 2.00 -33.93
C ILE A 32 -8.16 1.99 -35.07
N PRO A 33 -7.28 0.97 -35.18
CA PRO A 33 -6.32 0.86 -36.29
C PRO A 33 -6.91 0.86 -37.70
N MET A 34 -8.21 0.62 -37.88
CA MET A 34 -8.86 0.64 -39.19
C MET A 34 -9.20 2.05 -39.68
N ILE A 35 -9.08 3.06 -38.81
CA ILE A 35 -9.41 4.45 -39.12
C ILE A 35 -8.14 5.19 -39.53
N ASN A 36 -8.09 5.64 -40.79
CA ASN A 36 -6.93 6.33 -41.37
C ASN A 36 -6.90 7.85 -41.11
N LYS A 37 -7.72 8.33 -40.17
CA LYS A 37 -7.87 9.74 -39.78
C LYS A 37 -7.85 9.85 -38.24
N PRO A 38 -7.60 11.04 -37.69
CA PRO A 38 -7.83 11.29 -36.27
C PRO A 38 -9.25 10.87 -35.88
N ILE A 39 -9.38 10.04 -34.85
CA ILE A 39 -10.64 9.36 -34.49
C ILE A 39 -11.77 10.34 -34.20
N VAL A 40 -11.46 11.47 -33.57
CA VAL A 40 -12.41 12.56 -33.33
C VAL A 40 -13.01 13.07 -34.66
N ALA A 41 -12.16 13.43 -35.61
CA ALA A 41 -12.60 13.93 -36.92
C ALA A 41 -13.37 12.85 -37.71
N TRP A 42 -12.98 11.58 -37.58
CA TRP A 42 -13.72 10.47 -38.18
C TRP A 42 -15.11 10.34 -37.57
N LEU A 43 -15.23 10.30 -36.24
CA LEU A 43 -16.50 10.23 -35.52
C LEU A 43 -17.47 11.35 -35.91
N GLU A 44 -17.00 12.60 -35.98
CA GLU A 44 -17.82 13.74 -36.40
C GLU A 44 -18.31 13.59 -37.84
N SER A 45 -17.41 13.19 -38.75
CA SER A 45 -17.76 13.00 -40.17
C SER A 45 -18.74 11.84 -40.38
N THR A 46 -18.56 10.73 -39.67
CA THR A 46 -19.43 9.57 -39.74
C THR A 46 -20.78 9.85 -39.11
N PHE A 47 -20.81 10.52 -37.96
CA PHE A 47 -22.06 10.96 -37.33
C PHE A 47 -22.87 11.85 -38.27
N THR A 48 -22.24 12.85 -38.89
CA THR A 48 -22.88 13.77 -39.84
C THR A 48 -23.41 13.03 -41.05
N ALA A 49 -22.61 12.13 -41.64
CA ALA A 49 -23.03 11.34 -42.80
C ALA A 49 -24.23 10.42 -42.48
N LEU A 50 -24.25 9.80 -41.30
CA LEU A 50 -25.37 8.98 -40.85
C LEU A 50 -26.64 9.82 -40.62
N GLN A 51 -26.48 11.03 -40.09
CA GLN A 51 -27.57 11.98 -39.88
C GLN A 51 -28.17 12.47 -41.20
N GLU A 52 -27.33 12.93 -42.13
CA GLU A 52 -27.74 13.42 -43.46
C GLU A 52 -28.37 12.31 -44.32
N GLY A 53 -27.86 11.07 -44.17
CA GLY A 53 -28.40 9.89 -44.83
C GLY A 53 -29.71 9.36 -44.22
N GLY A 54 -30.18 9.93 -43.10
CA GLY A 54 -31.41 9.49 -42.44
C GLY A 54 -31.30 8.11 -41.77
N PHE A 55 -30.09 7.66 -41.46
CA PHE A 55 -29.84 6.34 -40.84
C PHE A 55 -30.02 6.35 -39.31
N PHE A 56 -30.49 7.44 -38.72
CA PHE A 56 -30.77 7.51 -37.29
C PHE A 56 -32.16 6.94 -36.97
N PRO A 57 -32.28 6.14 -35.90
CA PRO A 57 -33.57 5.94 -35.24
C PRO A 57 -34.18 7.29 -34.84
N ALA A 58 -35.50 7.45 -35.03
CA ALA A 58 -36.20 8.71 -34.78
C ALA A 58 -36.09 9.21 -33.32
N GLU A 59 -35.78 8.31 -32.39
CA GLU A 59 -35.76 8.58 -30.95
C GLU A 59 -34.35 8.63 -30.33
N ILE A 60 -33.35 8.01 -30.95
CA ILE A 60 -32.02 7.80 -30.36
C ILE A 60 -30.93 7.92 -31.44
N PRO A 61 -29.88 8.75 -31.25
CA PRO A 61 -28.77 8.82 -32.19
C PRO A 61 -27.95 7.52 -32.19
N THR A 62 -27.36 7.18 -33.34
CA THR A 62 -26.42 6.07 -33.48
C THR A 62 -25.30 6.16 -32.45
N ARG A 63 -24.99 5.04 -31.81
CA ARG A 63 -23.95 4.94 -30.79
C ARG A 63 -22.64 4.44 -31.38
N PHE A 64 -21.52 4.87 -30.80
CA PHE A 64 -20.19 4.47 -31.26
C PHE A 64 -19.41 3.77 -30.15
N VAL A 65 -18.80 2.64 -30.50
CA VAL A 65 -17.92 1.86 -29.62
C VAL A 65 -16.60 1.64 -30.32
N ALA A 66 -15.52 2.09 -29.68
CA ALA A 66 -14.18 1.87 -30.18
C ALA A 66 -13.57 0.63 -29.54
N VAL A 67 -12.82 -0.13 -30.32
CA VAL A 67 -12.11 -1.34 -29.87
C VAL A 67 -10.60 -1.18 -30.12
N LYS A 68 -9.77 -1.46 -29.11
CA LYS A 68 -8.31 -1.29 -29.18
C LYS A 68 -7.53 -2.29 -28.33
N TYR A 69 -6.22 -2.44 -28.56
CA TYR A 69 -5.35 -3.19 -27.63
C TYR A 69 -4.86 -2.26 -26.51
N GLU A 70 -4.55 -2.81 -25.33
CA GLU A 70 -4.02 -2.02 -24.20
C GLU A 70 -2.68 -1.35 -24.56
N ASP A 71 -1.83 -2.07 -25.28
CA ASP A 71 -0.45 -1.66 -25.60
C ASP A 71 -0.28 -1.03 -27.00
N ASP A 72 -1.35 -0.52 -27.62
CA ASP A 72 -1.26 0.06 -28.98
C ASP A 72 -0.60 1.47 -29.02
N GLY A 73 -0.13 1.98 -27.89
CA GLY A 73 0.54 3.28 -27.77
C GLY A 73 -0.39 4.50 -27.89
N LEU A 74 -1.70 4.31 -28.06
CA LEU A 74 -2.67 5.40 -28.13
C LEU A 74 -3.19 5.77 -26.75
N GLU A 75 -2.96 7.02 -26.34
CA GLU A 75 -3.50 7.54 -25.08
C GLU A 75 -5.04 7.59 -25.11
N THR A 76 -5.69 6.98 -24.13
CA THR A 76 -7.16 6.94 -23.99
C THR A 76 -7.79 8.33 -23.94
N THR A 77 -7.07 9.34 -23.43
CA THR A 77 -7.52 10.73 -23.36
C THR A 77 -7.75 11.37 -24.73
N LYS A 78 -7.02 10.91 -25.77
CA LYS A 78 -7.19 11.40 -27.15
C LYS A 78 -8.45 10.83 -27.81
N LEU A 79 -9.12 9.86 -27.17
CA LEU A 79 -10.33 9.20 -27.65
C LEU A 79 -11.60 9.77 -27.02
N LEU A 80 -11.48 10.67 -26.04
CA LEU A 80 -12.64 11.25 -25.37
C LEU A 80 -13.42 12.12 -26.34
N HIS A 81 -14.64 11.69 -26.67
CA HIS A 81 -15.51 12.38 -27.60
C HIS A 81 -16.99 12.20 -27.21
N PRO A 82 -17.87 13.21 -27.34
CA PRO A 82 -19.29 13.10 -26.95
C PRO A 82 -20.07 12.00 -27.68
N HIS A 83 -19.68 11.70 -28.93
CA HIS A 83 -20.31 10.62 -29.71
C HIS A 83 -19.71 9.24 -29.45
N LEU A 84 -18.57 9.13 -28.76
CA LEU A 84 -18.00 7.85 -28.39
C LEU A 84 -18.59 7.38 -27.06
N ASN A 85 -19.43 6.34 -27.11
CA ASN A 85 -20.16 5.86 -25.95
C ASN A 85 -19.35 4.90 -25.09
N ASP A 86 -18.46 4.12 -25.69
CA ASP A 86 -17.63 3.15 -24.95
C ASP A 86 -16.31 2.84 -25.67
N LEU A 87 -15.34 2.36 -24.89
CA LEU A 87 -14.03 1.89 -25.34
C LEU A 87 -13.79 0.50 -24.76
N ILE A 88 -13.56 -0.48 -25.64
CA ILE A 88 -13.37 -1.88 -25.26
C ILE A 88 -11.94 -2.33 -25.61
N PHE A 89 -11.25 -2.92 -24.63
CA PHE A 89 -9.91 -3.46 -24.84
C PHE A 89 -9.95 -4.89 -25.38
N LEU A 90 -9.05 -5.20 -26.30
CA LEU A 90 -8.79 -6.53 -26.86
C LEU A 90 -7.76 -7.27 -26.00
N PRO A 91 -7.90 -8.60 -25.84
CA PRO A 91 -8.91 -9.48 -26.44
C PRO A 91 -10.32 -9.30 -25.84
N LEU A 92 -11.37 -9.46 -26.67
CA LEU A 92 -12.75 -9.32 -26.19
C LEU A 92 -13.12 -10.50 -25.29
N ASP A 93 -13.51 -10.21 -24.06
CA ASP A 93 -14.37 -11.12 -23.32
C ASP A 93 -15.77 -11.09 -23.97
N ARG A 94 -16.19 -12.23 -24.52
CA ARG A 94 -17.46 -12.36 -25.25
C ARG A 94 -18.66 -11.93 -24.40
N LEU A 95 -18.67 -12.24 -23.11
CA LEU A 95 -19.81 -11.99 -22.23
C LEU A 95 -19.86 -10.52 -21.82
N VAL A 96 -18.73 -9.94 -21.42
CA VAL A 96 -18.63 -8.49 -21.12
C VAL A 96 -18.98 -7.66 -22.34
N PHE A 97 -18.53 -8.08 -23.52
CA PHE A 97 -18.89 -7.45 -24.79
C PHE A 97 -20.41 -7.46 -25.00
N LEU A 98 -21.05 -8.64 -24.92
CA LEU A 98 -22.50 -8.76 -25.09
C LEU A 98 -23.28 -7.94 -24.05
N GLN A 99 -22.83 -7.91 -22.80
CA GLN A 99 -23.44 -7.10 -21.75
C GLN A 99 -23.35 -5.60 -22.05
N LYS A 100 -22.18 -5.12 -22.49
CA LYS A 100 -22.00 -3.73 -22.92
C LYS A 100 -22.90 -3.40 -24.10
N MET A 101 -23.04 -4.30 -25.08
CA MET A 101 -23.94 -4.09 -26.23
C MET A 101 -25.40 -3.99 -25.77
N GLU A 102 -25.84 -4.85 -24.86
CA GLU A 102 -27.21 -4.83 -24.32
C GLU A 102 -27.50 -3.51 -23.59
N ILE A 103 -26.59 -3.07 -22.71
CA ILE A 103 -26.65 -1.77 -22.03
C ILE A 103 -26.73 -0.65 -23.06
N LEU A 104 -25.78 -0.63 -24.00
CA LEU A 104 -25.67 0.40 -25.02
C LEU A 104 -26.79 0.37 -26.05
N LEU A 105 -27.65 -0.64 -26.13
CA LEU A 105 -28.78 -0.62 -27.07
C LEU A 105 -30.06 -0.13 -26.40
N GLY A 106 -30.28 -0.38 -25.11
CA GLY A 106 -31.51 0.07 -24.44
C GLY A 106 -31.39 1.32 -23.57
N LEU A 107 -30.23 2.01 -23.50
CA LEU A 107 -30.23 3.40 -23.01
C LEU A 107 -31.20 4.25 -23.87
N PRO A 108 -31.81 5.31 -23.33
CA PRO A 108 -31.70 5.82 -21.97
C PRO A 108 -32.50 5.01 -20.92
N GLY A 109 -33.21 3.97 -21.35
CA GLY A 109 -33.98 3.10 -20.47
C GLY A 109 -33.12 2.39 -19.43
N LYS A 110 -33.74 2.06 -18.30
CA LYS A 110 -33.10 1.23 -17.25
C LYS A 110 -33.13 -0.23 -17.69
N ILE A 111 -31.97 -0.75 -18.10
CA ILE A 111 -31.84 -2.15 -18.49
C ILE A 111 -31.31 -2.98 -17.32
N LYS A 112 -31.93 -4.14 -17.10
CA LYS A 112 -31.32 -5.24 -16.35
C LYS A 112 -30.74 -6.21 -17.38
N PRO A 113 -29.42 -6.21 -17.63
CA PRO A 113 -28.86 -7.06 -18.66
C PRO A 113 -29.15 -8.54 -18.38
N SER A 114 -29.51 -9.26 -19.44
CA SER A 114 -29.88 -10.68 -19.43
C SER A 114 -28.73 -11.57 -19.00
N TYR A 115 -27.50 -11.08 -19.17
CA TYR A 115 -26.24 -11.76 -18.85
C TYR A 115 -25.58 -11.20 -17.59
N LEU A 116 -26.33 -11.08 -16.48
CA LEU A 116 -25.71 -10.88 -15.17
C LEU A 116 -25.28 -12.23 -14.60
N PHE A 117 -24.10 -12.71 -15.00
CA PHE A 117 -23.43 -13.70 -14.16
C PHE A 117 -22.98 -13.00 -12.89
N MET A 118 -23.59 -13.36 -11.77
CA MET A 118 -22.97 -13.24 -10.44
C MET A 118 -21.85 -14.28 -10.31
N GLN A 119 -20.93 -14.36 -11.27
CA GLN A 119 -19.61 -14.88 -10.95
C GLN A 119 -18.90 -13.72 -10.26
N GLU A 120 -18.71 -13.83 -8.94
CA GLU A 120 -17.77 -12.97 -8.22
C GLU A 120 -16.38 -13.17 -8.81
N HIS A 121 -16.08 -12.45 -9.88
CA HIS A 121 -14.73 -12.35 -10.39
C HIS A 121 -14.04 -11.25 -9.61
N LYS A 122 -12.94 -11.60 -8.92
CA LYS A 122 -12.03 -10.65 -8.27
C LYS A 122 -11.20 -9.90 -9.32
N MET A 123 -11.87 -9.26 -10.29
CA MET A 123 -11.23 -8.34 -11.21
C MET A 123 -11.37 -6.92 -10.68
N ASN A 124 -10.25 -6.22 -10.56
CA ASN A 124 -10.24 -4.80 -10.23
C ASN A 124 -10.72 -4.02 -11.47
N ILE A 125 -11.98 -3.60 -11.48
CA ILE A 125 -12.53 -2.76 -12.53
C ILE A 125 -12.17 -1.30 -12.22
N GLU A 126 -11.34 -0.69 -13.05
CA GLU A 126 -11.05 0.75 -12.97
C GLU A 126 -12.11 1.52 -13.79
N LEU A 127 -12.96 2.30 -13.10
CA LEU A 127 -13.96 3.15 -13.74
C LEU A 127 -13.51 4.60 -13.72
N ALA A 128 -13.43 5.23 -14.89
CA ALA A 128 -13.18 6.65 -15.02
C ALA A 128 -14.50 7.41 -14.96
N LYS A 129 -14.60 8.38 -14.04
CA LYS A 129 -15.77 9.24 -13.88
C LYS A 129 -15.30 10.67 -13.62
N LEU A 130 -15.93 11.64 -14.29
CA LEU A 130 -15.79 13.05 -13.92
C LEU A 130 -16.56 13.29 -12.62
N ALA A 131 -15.86 13.82 -11.62
CA ALA A 131 -16.43 14.16 -10.32
C ALA A 131 -15.97 15.57 -9.96
N ARG A 132 -16.85 16.32 -9.28
CA ARG A 132 -16.52 17.65 -8.77
C ARG A 132 -15.80 17.49 -7.42
N MET A 133 -14.56 17.95 -7.34
CA MET A 133 -13.87 18.05 -6.07
C MET A 133 -14.33 19.34 -5.40
N GLU A 134 -14.92 19.19 -4.22
CA GLU A 134 -15.47 20.32 -3.47
C GLU A 134 -14.63 20.71 -2.27
N LYS A 135 -13.82 19.77 -1.76
CA LYS A 135 -12.96 20.01 -0.60
C LYS A 135 -11.56 19.48 -0.85
N LEU A 136 -10.55 20.23 -0.42
CA LEU A 136 -9.14 19.84 -0.54
C LEU A 136 -8.34 20.26 0.70
N SER A 137 -7.48 19.36 1.14
CA SER A 137 -6.45 19.60 2.14
C SER A 137 -5.18 18.87 1.70
N ASP A 138 -4.10 19.01 2.45
CA ASP A 138 -2.87 18.24 2.28
C ASP A 138 -2.96 16.79 2.80
N VAL A 139 -3.96 16.44 3.61
CA VAL A 139 -4.19 15.04 4.03
C VAL A 139 -5.13 14.28 3.10
N GLY A 140 -5.92 15.00 2.29
CA GLY A 140 -6.90 14.38 1.41
C GLY A 140 -7.86 15.36 0.74
N CYS A 141 -8.91 14.84 0.14
CA CYS A 141 -9.93 15.62 -0.56
C CYS A 141 -11.33 15.07 -0.32
N ALA A 142 -12.36 15.82 -0.71
CA ALA A 142 -13.71 15.30 -0.80
C ALA A 142 -14.36 15.65 -2.15
N ILE A 143 -15.11 14.69 -2.68
CA ILE A 143 -15.84 14.85 -3.93
C ILE A 143 -17.33 14.73 -3.69
N ARG A 144 -18.09 15.39 -4.55
CA ARG A 144 -19.54 15.21 -4.61
C ARG A 144 -19.88 13.94 -5.39
N ASN A 145 -20.69 13.07 -4.82
CA ASN A 145 -21.13 11.84 -5.45
C ASN A 145 -22.63 11.57 -5.20
N PRO A 146 -23.40 11.10 -6.18
CA PRO A 146 -24.83 10.78 -6.00
C PRO A 146 -25.09 9.61 -5.04
N THR A 147 -24.08 8.77 -4.80
CA THR A 147 -24.18 7.62 -3.90
C THR A 147 -23.08 7.69 -2.85
N PRO A 148 -23.32 7.22 -1.61
CA PRO A 148 -22.25 7.08 -0.65
C PRO A 148 -21.26 6.02 -1.15
N LEU A 149 -19.98 6.19 -0.86
CA LEU A 149 -18.98 5.14 -1.07
C LEU A 149 -18.65 4.48 0.26
N THR A 150 -18.50 3.16 0.23
CA THR A 150 -17.99 2.38 1.36
C THR A 150 -16.58 2.86 1.73
N GLN A 151 -16.21 2.77 3.01
CA GLN A 151 -14.85 3.02 3.47
C GLN A 151 -13.85 2.06 2.79
N GLY A 152 -12.68 2.58 2.42
CA GLY A 152 -11.59 1.83 1.81
C GLY A 152 -11.61 1.76 0.29
N VAL A 153 -12.61 2.35 -0.38
CA VAL A 153 -12.65 2.44 -1.85
C VAL A 153 -11.46 3.25 -2.33
N SER A 154 -10.59 2.62 -3.12
CA SER A 154 -9.41 3.23 -3.74
C SER A 154 -9.80 4.00 -5.00
N VAL A 155 -9.36 5.25 -5.10
CA VAL A 155 -9.57 6.12 -6.27
C VAL A 155 -8.26 6.75 -6.69
N ARG A 156 -8.03 6.82 -8.02
CA ARG A 156 -6.95 7.61 -8.61
C ARG A 156 -7.51 8.94 -9.10
N PHE A 157 -7.21 10.02 -8.40
CA PHE A 157 -7.54 11.36 -8.81
C PHE A 157 -6.50 11.90 -9.79
N LYS A 158 -6.97 12.48 -10.89
CA LYS A 158 -6.17 13.29 -11.81
C LYS A 158 -6.85 14.64 -11.94
N PHE A 159 -6.25 15.68 -11.36
CA PHE A 159 -6.86 17.01 -11.28
C PHE A 159 -5.80 18.10 -11.48
N ARG A 160 -6.24 19.33 -11.74
CA ARG A 160 -5.36 20.48 -11.93
C ARG A 160 -5.70 21.51 -10.86
N LEU A 161 -4.69 21.93 -10.09
CA LEU A 161 -4.86 23.02 -9.16
C LEU A 161 -4.99 24.35 -9.92
N PRO A 162 -5.76 25.33 -9.43
CA PRO A 162 -5.85 26.64 -10.06
C PRO A 162 -4.46 27.26 -10.26
N ASN A 163 -4.22 27.82 -11.45
CA ASN A 163 -2.95 28.43 -11.87
C ASN A 163 -1.75 27.46 -12.02
N GLU A 164 -1.96 26.15 -11.95
CA GLU A 164 -0.96 25.15 -12.31
C GLU A 164 -1.27 24.58 -13.70
N GLU A 165 -0.27 24.41 -14.57
CA GLU A 165 -0.49 23.77 -15.88
C GLU A 165 -0.48 22.24 -15.77
N ALA A 166 0.37 21.72 -14.88
CA ALA A 166 0.56 20.30 -14.66
C ALA A 166 -0.60 19.66 -13.90
N PHE A 167 -0.93 18.42 -14.25
CA PHE A 167 -1.87 17.61 -13.49
C PHE A 167 -1.21 17.08 -12.22
N THR A 168 -1.94 17.14 -11.11
CA THR A 168 -1.68 16.38 -9.90
C THR A 168 -2.35 15.02 -10.01
N ILE A 169 -1.59 13.96 -9.74
CA ILE A 169 -2.10 12.59 -9.67
C ILE A 169 -1.99 12.13 -8.22
N ALA A 170 -3.11 11.79 -7.61
CA ALA A 170 -3.15 11.32 -6.23
C ALA A 170 -3.97 10.03 -6.16
N LEU A 171 -3.38 8.97 -5.62
CA LEU A 171 -4.15 7.85 -5.11
C LEU A 171 -4.74 8.24 -3.76
N ALA A 172 -5.97 7.81 -3.48
CA ALA A 172 -6.65 8.12 -2.24
C ALA A 172 -7.62 7.00 -1.87
N ARG A 173 -7.96 6.90 -0.58
CA ARG A 173 -8.94 5.93 -0.07
C ARG A 173 -10.06 6.64 0.67
N SER A 174 -11.29 6.26 0.36
CA SER A 174 -12.47 6.80 1.03
C SER A 174 -12.43 6.41 2.51
N TYR A 175 -12.79 7.35 3.38
CA TYR A 175 -12.92 7.05 4.80
C TYR A 175 -14.25 7.48 5.40
N SER A 176 -14.97 8.40 4.75
CA SER A 176 -16.28 8.85 5.21
C SER A 176 -17.15 9.27 4.03
N SER A 177 -18.45 9.02 4.15
CA SER A 177 -19.48 9.53 3.24
C SER A 177 -20.58 10.15 4.08
N VAL A 178 -20.82 11.45 3.91
CA VAL A 178 -21.88 12.18 4.62
C VAL A 178 -22.85 12.80 3.62
N ALA A 179 -24.11 13.02 4.02
CA ALA A 179 -25.07 13.73 3.18
C ALA A 179 -24.54 15.13 2.84
N HIS A 180 -24.72 15.55 1.60
CA HIS A 180 -24.24 16.85 1.15
C HIS A 180 -25.08 17.97 1.78
N PRO A 181 -24.47 18.98 2.43
CA PRO A 181 -25.21 19.97 3.21
C PRO A 181 -26.16 20.84 2.37
N GLU A 182 -25.79 21.12 1.11
CA GLU A 182 -26.56 22.00 0.21
C GLU A 182 -27.30 21.27 -0.93
N LYS A 183 -27.14 19.95 -1.07
CA LYS A 183 -27.62 19.18 -2.23
C LYS A 183 -28.30 17.91 -1.75
N GLU A 184 -29.62 17.98 -1.65
CA GLU A 184 -30.44 16.85 -1.22
C GLU A 184 -30.25 15.65 -2.16
N GLY A 185 -30.10 14.46 -1.58
CA GLY A 185 -29.88 13.22 -2.33
C GLY A 185 -28.45 13.00 -2.84
N GLU A 186 -27.52 13.93 -2.61
CA GLU A 186 -26.10 13.77 -2.91
C GLU A 186 -25.26 13.60 -1.63
N PHE A 187 -24.06 13.08 -1.79
CA PHE A 187 -23.12 12.81 -0.72
C PHE A 187 -21.79 13.53 -0.95
N LEU A 188 -21.17 13.96 0.14
CA LEU A 188 -19.79 14.40 0.16
C LEU A 188 -18.94 13.25 0.68
N VAL A 189 -18.10 12.70 -0.20
CA VAL A 189 -17.26 11.54 0.09
C VAL A 189 -15.84 12.01 0.33
N TYR A 190 -15.33 11.76 1.54
CA TYR A 190 -14.00 12.15 1.97
C TYR A 190 -12.99 11.03 1.76
N PHE A 191 -11.80 11.42 1.30
CA PHE A 191 -10.67 10.55 1.04
C PHE A 191 -9.43 11.08 1.75
N TYR A 192 -8.56 10.19 2.23
CA TYR A 192 -7.18 10.54 2.56
C TYR A 192 -6.25 10.07 1.44
N PHE A 193 -5.14 10.79 1.23
CA PHE A 193 -4.18 10.40 0.21
C PHE A 193 -3.42 9.12 0.58
N PHE A 194 -3.21 8.26 -0.43
CA PHE A 194 -2.55 6.97 -0.31
C PHE A 194 -1.23 6.99 -1.07
N GLY A 195 -0.11 7.11 -0.36
CA GLY A 195 1.22 7.18 -0.96
C GLY A 195 1.40 8.36 -1.92
N ILE A 196 0.92 9.56 -1.57
CA ILE A 196 1.11 10.74 -2.43
C ILE A 196 2.60 11.11 -2.55
N ASP A 197 3.02 11.48 -3.76
CA ASP A 197 4.39 11.92 -4.00
C ASP A 197 4.66 13.31 -3.38
N LYS A 198 5.94 13.62 -3.16
CA LYS A 198 6.36 14.81 -2.40
C LYS A 198 6.02 16.09 -3.15
N ASP A 199 6.09 16.06 -4.47
CA ASP A 199 5.89 17.24 -5.31
C ASP A 199 4.40 17.57 -5.42
N SER A 200 3.56 16.56 -5.65
CA SER A 200 2.10 16.68 -5.57
C SER A 200 1.65 17.21 -4.21
N LEU A 201 2.14 16.61 -3.11
CA LEU A 201 1.80 17.06 -1.76
C LEU A 201 2.27 18.50 -1.49
N LYS A 202 3.49 18.85 -1.92
CA LYS A 202 4.03 20.22 -1.81
C LYS A 202 3.17 21.22 -2.59
N ASN A 203 2.71 20.87 -3.79
CA ASN A 203 1.85 21.73 -4.60
C ASN A 203 0.48 21.94 -3.95
N ILE A 204 -0.13 20.88 -3.41
CA ILE A 204 -1.38 20.96 -2.65
C ILE A 204 -1.20 21.86 -1.42
N LYS A 205 -0.16 21.63 -0.61
CA LYS A 205 0.16 22.47 0.56
C LYS A 205 0.34 23.93 0.19
N ARG A 206 1.09 24.21 -0.88
CA ARG A 206 1.29 25.58 -1.39
C ARG A 206 -0.05 26.21 -1.76
N TYR A 207 -0.90 25.49 -2.47
CA TYR A 207 -2.21 25.99 -2.87
C TYR A 207 -3.12 26.28 -1.66
N CYS A 208 -3.22 25.35 -0.70
CA CYS A 208 -4.04 25.54 0.50
C CYS A 208 -3.54 26.73 1.34
N ASN A 209 -2.22 26.85 1.55
CA ASN A 209 -1.64 27.91 2.38
C ASN A 209 -1.70 29.31 1.77
N GLN A 210 -1.95 29.44 0.45
CA GLN A 210 -2.20 30.74 -0.18
C GLN A 210 -3.53 31.36 0.24
N LYS A 211 -4.44 30.59 0.85
CA LYS A 211 -5.75 31.08 1.27
C LYS A 211 -5.67 31.64 2.69
N PRO A 212 -5.94 32.95 2.92
CA PRO A 212 -5.68 33.61 4.20
C PRO A 212 -6.39 33.03 5.43
N LYS A 213 -7.52 32.34 5.22
CA LYS A 213 -8.34 31.75 6.29
C LYS A 213 -8.13 30.25 6.44
N PHE A 214 -7.34 29.63 5.58
CA PHE A 214 -7.08 28.20 5.68
C PHE A 214 -6.19 27.93 6.90
N ARG A 215 -6.64 27.01 7.74
CA ARG A 215 -5.86 26.42 8.82
C ARG A 215 -5.91 24.91 8.65
N PRO A 216 -4.83 24.18 8.95
CA PRO A 216 -4.82 22.72 8.95
C PRO A 216 -5.95 22.04 9.75
N LEU A 217 -6.17 22.52 10.97
CA LEU A 217 -7.12 21.98 11.93
C LEU A 217 -8.14 23.06 12.30
N LEU A 218 -9.34 22.63 12.72
CA LEU A 218 -10.36 23.54 13.24
C LEU A 218 -10.04 23.98 14.66
N GLU A 219 -9.56 23.05 15.48
CA GLU A 219 -9.08 23.23 16.85
C GLU A 219 -7.65 22.73 17.00
N GLU A 220 -6.79 23.49 17.66
CA GLU A 220 -5.38 23.16 17.87
C GLU A 220 -5.09 22.66 19.29
N ASP A 221 -5.96 22.99 20.25
CA ASP A 221 -5.83 22.56 21.64
C ASP A 221 -6.10 21.05 21.79
N SER A 222 -5.03 20.27 21.99
CA SER A 222 -5.08 18.82 22.18
C SER A 222 -5.99 18.42 23.35
N SER A 223 -6.08 19.22 24.41
CA SER A 223 -6.83 18.87 25.62
C SER A 223 -8.34 18.73 25.39
N ARG A 224 -8.86 19.32 24.32
CA ARG A 224 -10.27 19.18 23.91
C ARG A 224 -10.60 17.79 23.37
N PHE A 225 -9.58 16.97 23.11
CA PHE A 225 -9.70 15.62 22.56
C PHE A 225 -9.31 14.54 23.57
N ASP A 226 -8.95 14.90 24.80
CA ASP A 226 -8.61 13.95 25.85
C ASP A 226 -9.81 13.04 26.20
N PHE A 227 -9.53 11.80 26.57
CA PHE A 227 -10.59 10.88 26.97
C PHE A 227 -11.13 11.26 28.35
N VAL A 228 -12.44 11.53 28.40
CA VAL A 228 -13.16 11.79 29.65
C VAL A 228 -14.00 10.57 30.01
N ALA A 229 -13.56 9.77 30.98
CA ALA A 229 -14.24 8.54 31.41
C ALA A 229 -15.71 8.75 31.86
N GLN A 230 -16.05 9.97 32.29
CA GLN A 230 -17.39 10.34 32.75
C GLN A 230 -18.33 10.74 31.59
N ASN A 231 -17.83 10.83 30.36
CA ASN A 231 -18.65 11.20 29.21
C ASN A 231 -19.64 10.06 28.87
N LEU A 232 -20.91 10.29 29.19
CA LEU A 232 -22.01 9.34 28.98
C LEU A 232 -22.36 9.12 27.50
N PHE A 233 -21.88 9.97 26.59
CA PHE A 233 -22.16 9.87 25.16
C PHE A 233 -21.17 9.00 24.38
N LEU A 234 -20.12 8.50 25.04
CA LEU A 234 -19.16 7.60 24.40
C LEU A 234 -19.76 6.20 24.21
N THR A 235 -19.60 5.66 23.01
CA THR A 235 -19.91 4.27 22.68
C THR A 235 -18.91 3.32 23.36
N GLU A 236 -19.30 2.06 23.54
CA GLU A 236 -18.38 1.03 24.11
C GLU A 236 -17.14 0.82 23.23
N GLN A 237 -17.27 1.02 21.92
CA GLN A 237 -16.15 0.89 20.98
C GLN A 237 -15.15 2.04 21.10
N GLU A 238 -15.62 3.25 21.39
CA GLU A 238 -14.76 4.40 21.69
C GLU A 238 -14.10 4.24 23.08
N LYS A 239 -14.83 3.71 24.06
CA LYS A 239 -14.25 3.45 25.40
C LYS A 239 -13.15 2.38 25.39
N LYS A 240 -13.10 1.49 24.39
CA LYS A 240 -12.09 0.41 24.32
C LYS A 240 -10.70 0.98 24.03
N MET A 241 -9.68 0.51 24.77
CA MET A 241 -8.28 0.82 24.44
C MET A 241 -7.91 0.17 23.10
N LYS A 242 -7.33 0.94 22.19
CA LYS A 242 -6.91 0.45 20.87
C LYS A 242 -5.47 -0.01 20.92
N THR A 243 -5.14 -1.09 20.26
CA THR A 243 -3.77 -1.60 20.22
C THR A 243 -3.16 -1.40 18.84
N VAL A 244 -2.05 -0.66 18.79
CA VAL A 244 -1.28 -0.37 17.59
C VAL A 244 0.08 -1.06 17.70
N VAL A 245 0.43 -1.86 16.69
CA VAL A 245 1.78 -2.45 16.60
C VAL A 245 2.56 -1.72 15.52
N VAL A 246 3.77 -1.28 15.83
CA VAL A 246 4.70 -0.59 14.92
C VAL A 246 5.89 -1.51 14.65
N LEU A 247 6.05 -1.92 13.39
CA LEU A 247 7.16 -2.74 12.92
C LEU A 247 8.04 -1.93 11.97
N ASP A 248 9.24 -1.55 12.42
CA ASP A 248 10.23 -0.86 11.59
C ASP A 248 11.63 -1.45 11.80
N PRO A 249 12.37 -1.82 10.74
CA PRO A 249 13.71 -2.40 10.88
C PRO A 249 14.67 -1.45 11.60
N ASN A 250 14.43 -0.14 11.54
CA ASN A 250 15.19 0.85 12.28
C ASN A 250 14.53 1.10 13.67
N PRO A 251 15.18 0.70 14.78
CA PRO A 251 14.60 0.86 16.12
C PRO A 251 14.38 2.32 16.51
N THR A 252 15.24 3.25 16.07
CA THR A 252 15.04 4.68 16.32
C THR A 252 13.81 5.21 15.56
N ALA A 253 13.54 4.69 14.37
CA ALA A 253 12.33 5.08 13.63
C ALA A 253 11.06 4.55 14.30
N SER A 254 11.04 3.30 14.77
CA SER A 254 9.89 2.74 15.50
C SER A 254 9.65 3.45 16.83
N GLU A 255 10.70 3.77 17.59
CA GLU A 255 10.62 4.58 18.82
C GLU A 255 10.05 5.98 18.54
N ASN A 256 10.54 6.66 17.50
CA ASN A 256 10.01 7.97 17.12
C ASN A 256 8.53 7.91 16.73
N ILE A 257 8.14 6.91 15.92
CA ILE A 257 6.74 6.70 15.54
C ILE A 257 5.87 6.44 16.77
N THR A 258 6.36 5.62 17.70
CA THR A 258 5.67 5.31 18.96
C THR A 258 5.46 6.57 19.79
N GLY A 259 6.53 7.35 20.03
CA GLY A 259 6.42 8.59 20.80
C GLY A 259 5.50 9.63 20.15
N ILE A 260 5.46 9.70 18.82
CA ILE A 260 4.51 10.55 18.08
C ILE A 260 3.06 10.15 18.39
N ILE A 261 2.74 8.86 18.30
CA ILE A 261 1.37 8.39 18.53
C ILE A 261 1.01 8.54 20.01
N GLU A 262 1.89 8.16 20.95
CA GLU A 262 1.65 8.30 22.39
C GLU A 262 1.44 9.75 22.82
N SER A 263 2.12 10.70 22.18
CA SER A 263 1.98 12.12 22.50
C SER A 263 0.66 12.74 22.03
N ASP A 264 -0.06 12.09 21.11
CA ASP A 264 -1.17 12.69 20.39
C ASP A 264 -2.50 11.91 20.52
N PHE A 265 -2.42 10.62 20.84
CA PHE A 265 -3.58 9.78 21.08
C PHE A 265 -3.75 9.46 22.56
N ASP A 266 -4.97 9.66 23.06
CA ASP A 266 -5.42 8.99 24.28
C ASP A 266 -5.93 7.58 23.95
N ARG A 267 -5.94 6.68 24.95
CA ARG A 267 -6.54 5.34 24.85
C ARG A 267 -5.91 4.42 23.79
N VAL A 268 -4.63 4.59 23.47
CA VAL A 268 -3.89 3.70 22.58
C VAL A 268 -2.78 2.98 23.36
N LEU A 269 -2.71 1.66 23.23
CA LEU A 269 -1.58 0.83 23.63
C LEU A 269 -0.69 0.62 22.41
N ILE A 270 0.59 0.95 22.52
CA ILE A 270 1.53 0.79 21.42
C ILE A 270 2.56 -0.28 21.75
N LYS A 271 2.86 -1.12 20.77
CA LYS A 271 3.98 -2.06 20.82
C LYS A 271 4.86 -1.83 19.62
N ALA A 272 6.15 -1.63 19.87
CA ALA A 272 7.15 -1.44 18.84
C ALA A 272 8.05 -2.66 18.77
N GLU A 273 8.31 -3.16 17.56
CA GLU A 273 9.31 -4.19 17.31
C GLU A 273 10.12 -3.82 16.07
N ASN A 274 11.37 -4.27 16.04
CA ASN A 274 12.27 -4.12 14.88
C ASN A 274 12.52 -5.45 14.16
N SER A 275 11.71 -6.46 14.45
CA SER A 275 11.77 -7.77 13.82
C SER A 275 10.36 -8.30 13.57
N TYR A 276 10.10 -8.69 12.33
CA TYR A 276 8.85 -9.32 11.95
C TYR A 276 8.76 -10.75 12.48
N TYR A 277 9.88 -11.46 12.53
CA TYR A 277 10.01 -12.77 13.18
C TYR A 277 9.60 -12.71 14.66
N ILE A 278 10.13 -11.76 15.43
CA ILE A 278 9.76 -11.59 16.85
C ILE A 278 8.28 -11.24 16.97
N PHE A 279 7.76 -10.37 16.10
CA PHE A 279 6.33 -10.07 16.05
C PHE A 279 5.47 -11.34 15.85
N LEU A 280 5.82 -12.17 14.86
CA LEU A 280 5.11 -13.43 14.59
C LEU A 280 5.18 -14.40 15.76
N LYS A 281 6.35 -14.52 16.40
CA LYS A 281 6.59 -15.46 17.50
C LYS A 281 5.92 -15.02 18.81
N ASP A 282 6.15 -13.77 19.23
CA ASP A 282 5.80 -13.33 20.58
C ASP A 282 4.36 -12.82 20.64
N TYR A 283 3.89 -12.15 19.58
CA TYR A 283 2.58 -11.50 19.54
C TYR A 283 1.55 -12.37 18.82
N LEU A 284 1.85 -12.81 17.60
CA LEU A 284 0.94 -13.67 16.84
C LEU A 284 1.07 -15.16 17.16
N ARG A 285 2.06 -15.55 17.99
CA ARG A 285 2.28 -16.92 18.47
C ARG A 285 2.24 -17.96 17.35
N ASP A 286 2.91 -17.69 16.23
CA ASP A 286 2.94 -18.57 15.07
C ASP A 286 3.42 -19.98 15.50
N PRO A 287 2.56 -21.02 15.39
CA PRO A 287 2.90 -22.37 15.82
C PRO A 287 4.13 -22.94 15.10
N SER A 288 4.40 -22.49 13.87
CA SER A 288 5.58 -22.92 13.11
C SER A 288 6.89 -22.37 13.68
N LEU A 289 6.83 -21.25 14.42
CA LEU A 289 7.98 -20.57 15.00
C LEU A 289 8.20 -20.92 16.48
N GLN A 290 7.17 -21.41 17.18
CA GLN A 290 7.33 -21.90 18.54
C GLN A 290 8.35 -23.04 18.55
N ALA A 291 9.34 -22.95 19.45
CA ALA A 291 10.24 -24.04 19.70
C ALA A 291 9.46 -25.22 20.28
N SER A 292 9.81 -26.45 19.90
CA SER A 292 9.40 -27.60 20.68
C SER A 292 9.84 -27.36 22.13
N LYS A 293 8.99 -27.68 23.11
CA LYS A 293 9.32 -27.53 24.55
C LYS A 293 10.63 -28.23 24.96
N SER A 294 11.24 -29.05 24.10
CA SER A 294 12.56 -29.65 24.28
C SER A 294 13.74 -28.69 24.08
N ASP A 295 13.55 -27.58 23.35
CA ASP A 295 14.67 -26.75 22.88
C ASP A 295 14.80 -25.45 23.70
N THR A 296 13.87 -25.20 24.61
CA THR A 296 14.01 -24.15 25.62
C THR A 296 14.74 -24.76 26.82
N PRO A 297 15.97 -24.32 27.14
CA PRO A 297 16.66 -24.81 28.34
C PRO A 297 15.74 -24.56 29.54
N SER A 298 15.37 -25.63 30.22
CA SER A 298 14.32 -25.68 31.25
C SER A 298 14.76 -25.06 32.59
N GLY A 299 15.72 -24.15 32.55
CA GLY A 299 16.16 -23.33 33.67
C GLY A 299 15.20 -22.15 33.87
N SER A 300 14.17 -22.37 34.68
CA SER A 300 13.15 -21.38 35.09
C SER A 300 13.67 -20.22 35.96
N GLY A 301 14.94 -19.87 35.82
CA GLY A 301 15.58 -18.74 36.49
C GLY A 301 16.95 -18.39 35.91
N ASP A 302 17.32 -18.90 34.72
CA ASP A 302 18.66 -18.69 34.19
C ASP A 302 18.84 -17.22 33.79
N THR A 303 19.60 -16.52 34.62
CA THR A 303 20.24 -15.26 34.28
C THR A 303 21.06 -15.49 33.03
N PHE A 304 20.49 -15.18 31.87
CA PHE A 304 21.22 -15.19 30.61
C PHE A 304 22.48 -14.33 30.77
N ALA A 305 23.63 -14.87 30.37
CA ALA A 305 24.87 -14.12 30.40
C ALA A 305 24.87 -13.03 29.32
N LEU A 306 25.59 -11.95 29.57
CA LEU A 306 25.83 -10.90 28.59
C LEU A 306 27.23 -11.12 28.04
N VAL A 307 27.40 -10.91 26.74
CA VAL A 307 28.72 -10.89 26.12
C VAL A 307 29.52 -9.73 26.71
N THR A 308 30.72 -10.02 27.21
CA THR A 308 31.68 -9.07 27.76
C THR A 308 32.91 -8.97 26.87
N ASN A 309 33.79 -8.02 27.15
CA ASN A 309 35.08 -7.89 26.45
C ASN A 309 35.99 -9.12 26.58
N ASN A 310 35.76 -10.01 27.55
CA ASN A 310 36.55 -11.23 27.71
C ASN A 310 36.06 -12.38 26.83
N ASP A 311 34.81 -12.26 26.34
CA ASP A 311 34.19 -13.28 25.49
C ASP A 311 34.52 -13.06 24.01
N LEU A 312 35.14 -11.92 23.67
CA LEU A 312 35.55 -11.55 22.32
C LEU A 312 37.06 -11.28 22.29
N TYR A 313 37.76 -11.72 21.24
CA TYR A 313 39.19 -11.46 21.07
C TYR A 313 39.54 -10.00 20.72
N ALA A 314 38.53 -9.18 20.45
CA ALA A 314 38.64 -7.75 20.19
C ALA A 314 37.43 -7.02 20.81
N PRO A 315 37.51 -5.69 21.06
CA PRO A 315 36.38 -4.91 21.59
C PRO A 315 35.10 -5.03 20.74
N SER A 316 35.27 -5.26 19.45
CA SER A 316 34.23 -5.60 18.50
C SER A 316 34.81 -6.59 17.50
N VAL A 317 34.01 -7.57 17.07
CA VAL A 317 34.42 -8.53 16.05
C VAL A 317 33.59 -8.32 14.80
N SER A 318 34.26 -8.06 13.67
CA SER A 318 33.59 -7.74 12.41
C SER A 318 34.06 -8.56 11.23
N TRP A 319 33.12 -8.96 10.37
CA TRP A 319 33.36 -9.68 9.13
C TRP A 319 32.31 -9.31 8.06
N ILE A 320 32.68 -9.49 6.80
CA ILE A 320 31.85 -9.18 5.64
C ILE A 320 31.31 -10.49 5.06
N VAL A 321 30.00 -10.52 4.80
CA VAL A 321 29.31 -11.64 4.14
C VAL A 321 28.58 -11.15 2.89
N ALA A 322 28.34 -12.05 1.94
CA ALA A 322 27.41 -11.79 0.84
C ALA A 322 25.96 -11.86 1.35
N SER A 323 25.10 -10.89 1.01
CA SER A 323 23.75 -10.77 1.56
C SER A 323 22.79 -11.86 1.10
N ASP A 324 23.03 -12.44 -0.08
CA ASP A 324 22.18 -13.46 -0.71
C ASP A 324 22.43 -14.88 -0.19
N SER A 325 23.69 -15.20 0.06
CA SER A 325 24.17 -16.54 0.44
C SER A 325 24.59 -16.63 1.90
N GLY A 326 24.96 -15.49 2.49
CA GLY A 326 25.59 -15.44 3.81
C GLY A 326 27.00 -16.02 3.82
N ASN A 327 27.67 -16.15 2.67
CA ASN A 327 29.04 -16.66 2.60
C ASN A 327 30.02 -15.60 3.08
N LEU A 328 30.98 -15.99 3.91
CA LEU A 328 32.08 -15.13 4.35
C LEU A 328 32.89 -14.65 3.14
N VAL A 329 33.09 -13.34 3.06
CA VAL A 329 33.92 -12.69 2.03
C VAL A 329 35.25 -12.25 2.63
N VAL A 330 35.21 -11.52 3.76
CA VAL A 330 36.40 -10.95 4.39
C VAL A 330 36.24 -10.90 5.90
N LEU A 331 37.25 -11.38 6.63
CA LEU A 331 37.37 -11.12 8.07
C LEU A 331 38.11 -9.78 8.29
N GLN A 332 37.43 -8.78 8.87
CA GLN A 332 38.06 -7.47 9.13
C GLN A 332 38.90 -7.49 10.41
N SER A 333 38.38 -8.13 11.46
CA SER A 333 39.08 -8.30 12.73
C SER A 333 39.96 -9.54 12.67
N LYS A 334 41.25 -9.38 12.34
CA LYS A 334 42.15 -10.55 12.18
C LYS A 334 42.40 -11.23 13.53
N ALA A 335 41.92 -12.46 13.67
CA ALA A 335 42.19 -13.33 14.82
C ALA A 335 43.63 -13.85 14.79
N LYS A 336 44.27 -13.90 15.96
CA LYS A 336 45.55 -14.55 16.21
C LYS A 336 45.33 -15.98 16.71
N GLU A 337 46.40 -16.77 16.72
CA GLU A 337 46.37 -18.11 17.29
C GLU A 337 46.03 -18.03 18.80
N GLY A 338 45.03 -18.81 19.22
CA GLY A 338 44.52 -18.83 20.60
C GLY A 338 43.47 -17.76 20.92
N ASP A 339 43.15 -16.87 19.98
CA ASP A 339 42.03 -15.93 20.13
C ASP A 339 40.70 -16.69 20.17
N LYS A 340 39.80 -16.28 21.05
CA LYS A 340 38.48 -16.92 21.23
C LYS A 340 37.33 -15.95 20.94
N ILE A 341 36.23 -16.49 20.43
CA ILE A 341 34.94 -15.80 20.31
C ILE A 341 33.86 -16.68 20.92
N LEU A 342 33.24 -16.21 22.01
CA LEU A 342 32.26 -16.97 22.81
C LEU A 342 32.76 -18.37 23.20
N GLY A 343 34.05 -18.46 23.51
CA GLY A 343 34.74 -19.71 23.85
C GLY A 343 35.34 -20.46 22.66
N TYR A 344 34.73 -20.37 21.48
CA TYR A 344 35.23 -21.04 20.27
C TYR A 344 36.58 -20.47 19.82
N ASP A 345 37.43 -21.32 19.24
CA ASP A 345 38.63 -20.85 18.54
C ASP A 345 38.24 -19.97 17.35
N ALA A 346 38.75 -18.75 17.34
CA ALA A 346 38.37 -17.76 16.33
C ALA A 346 38.89 -18.10 14.93
N GLN A 347 40.03 -18.80 14.80
CA GLN A 347 40.53 -19.20 13.48
C GLN A 347 39.65 -20.29 12.87
N ASP A 348 39.26 -21.27 13.69
CA ASP A 348 38.36 -22.34 13.25
C ASP A 348 36.99 -21.80 12.84
N MET A 349 36.44 -20.83 13.59
CA MET A 349 35.13 -20.23 13.33
C MET A 349 35.05 -19.48 11.99
N PHE A 350 36.18 -18.96 11.49
CA PHE A 350 36.26 -18.24 10.21
C PHE A 350 37.07 -19.00 9.16
N SER A 351 37.30 -20.31 9.36
CA SER A 351 38.10 -21.14 8.45
C SER A 351 37.38 -21.49 7.15
N THR A 352 36.05 -21.69 7.21
CA THR A 352 35.18 -21.87 6.05
C THR A 352 34.26 -20.66 5.85
N ASP A 353 33.55 -20.64 4.73
CA ASP A 353 32.64 -19.56 4.40
C ASP A 353 31.34 -19.57 5.23
N GLN A 354 31.04 -20.66 5.94
CA GLN A 354 29.80 -20.85 6.71
C GLN A 354 30.00 -21.07 8.20
N ASP A 355 31.20 -21.45 8.67
CA ASP A 355 31.37 -21.86 10.08
C ASP A 355 30.97 -20.79 11.08
N TRP A 356 31.12 -19.50 10.74
CA TRP A 356 30.69 -18.37 11.59
C TRP A 356 29.19 -18.41 11.94
N LYS A 357 28.36 -19.08 11.13
CA LYS A 357 26.92 -19.25 11.40
C LYS A 357 26.68 -20.09 12.65
N LYS A 358 27.65 -20.87 13.13
CA LYS A 358 27.58 -21.61 14.40
C LYS A 358 27.31 -20.70 15.59
N LEU A 359 27.80 -19.45 15.54
CA LEU A 359 27.49 -18.43 16.57
C LEU A 359 25.99 -18.14 16.67
N PHE A 360 25.28 -18.28 15.55
CA PHE A 360 23.85 -18.05 15.40
C PHE A 360 23.05 -19.36 15.40
N GLU A 361 23.63 -20.47 15.87
CA GLU A 361 22.89 -21.72 16.00
C GLU A 361 21.67 -21.54 16.90
N GLY A 362 20.60 -22.23 16.51
CA GLY A 362 19.31 -22.18 17.18
C GLY A 362 18.27 -21.47 16.33
N LYS A 363 17.08 -22.06 16.29
CA LYS A 363 15.96 -21.65 15.43
C LYS A 363 15.67 -20.15 15.49
N ASP A 364 15.76 -19.53 16.67
CA ASP A 364 15.49 -18.11 16.84
C ASP A 364 16.56 -17.23 16.18
N ASN A 365 17.84 -17.51 16.46
CA ASN A 365 18.97 -16.77 15.92
C ASN A 365 19.08 -16.95 14.40
N GLU A 366 18.85 -18.16 13.90
CA GLU A 366 18.86 -18.45 12.46
C GLU A 366 17.80 -17.64 11.72
N ASN A 367 16.56 -17.61 12.23
CA ASN A 367 15.47 -16.83 11.63
C ASN A 367 15.73 -15.32 11.71
N LEU A 368 16.25 -14.82 12.84
CA LEU A 368 16.62 -13.42 13.00
C LEU A 368 17.76 -13.01 12.05
N LEU A 369 18.75 -13.87 11.88
CA LEU A 369 19.87 -13.64 10.96
C LEU A 369 19.36 -13.61 9.51
N ALA A 370 18.56 -14.60 9.12
CA ALA A 370 17.98 -14.69 7.79
C ALA A 370 17.10 -13.47 7.45
N GLU A 371 16.24 -13.04 8.39
CA GLU A 371 15.45 -11.82 8.26
C GLU A 371 16.35 -10.59 8.07
N SER A 372 17.40 -10.45 8.87
CA SER A 372 18.30 -9.29 8.82
C SER A 372 19.03 -9.20 7.47
N LEU A 373 19.56 -10.31 6.98
CA LEU A 373 20.21 -10.37 5.67
C LEU A 373 19.21 -10.09 4.53
N THR A 374 17.97 -10.59 4.64
CA THR A 374 16.92 -10.33 3.65
C THR A 374 16.58 -8.84 3.59
N ILE A 375 16.38 -8.18 4.73
CA ILE A 375 16.08 -6.74 4.77
C ILE A 375 17.22 -5.92 4.17
N LEU A 376 18.48 -6.27 4.47
CA LEU A 376 19.66 -5.58 3.93
C LEU A 376 19.86 -5.82 2.43
N SER A 377 19.38 -6.93 1.90
CA SER A 377 19.37 -7.15 0.45
C SER A 377 18.39 -6.21 -0.28
N LEU A 378 17.38 -5.71 0.45
CA LEU A 378 16.35 -4.81 -0.06
C LEU A 378 16.58 -3.34 0.33
N SER A 379 17.47 -3.07 1.30
CA SER A 379 17.58 -1.77 1.97
C SER A 379 19.03 -1.39 2.24
N ASP A 380 19.37 -0.14 1.98
CA ASP A 380 20.69 0.43 2.29
C ASP A 380 20.81 0.91 3.76
N GLN A 381 19.93 0.44 4.64
CA GLN A 381 19.88 0.87 6.05
C GLN A 381 20.71 -0.04 6.96
N ASN A 382 21.39 0.57 7.92
CA ASN A 382 22.02 -0.18 9.00
C ASN A 382 20.94 -0.81 9.89
N LEU A 383 21.14 -2.06 10.27
CA LEU A 383 20.30 -2.75 11.24
C LEU A 383 21.09 -2.99 12.51
N LYS A 384 20.46 -2.80 13.65
CA LYS A 384 21.00 -3.20 14.95
C LYS A 384 19.99 -4.13 15.61
N LYS A 385 20.40 -5.36 15.89
CA LYS A 385 19.55 -6.37 16.54
C LYS A 385 20.28 -7.05 17.68
N ARG A 386 19.50 -7.54 18.64
CA ARG A 386 20.01 -8.32 19.77
C ARG A 386 19.87 -9.79 19.46
N PHE A 387 20.93 -10.54 19.70
CA PHE A 387 20.98 -11.99 19.52
C PHE A 387 21.36 -12.67 20.82
N ALA A 388 20.85 -13.88 21.03
CA ALA A 388 21.24 -14.78 22.11
C ALA A 388 22.20 -15.83 21.56
N LEU A 389 23.43 -15.43 21.24
CA LEU A 389 24.40 -16.29 20.57
C LEU A 389 24.82 -17.46 21.46
N SER A 390 25.07 -18.61 20.84
CA SER A 390 25.53 -19.81 21.55
C SER A 390 27.04 -19.71 21.79
N SER A 391 27.48 -20.02 23.00
CA SER A 391 28.90 -20.21 23.33
C SER A 391 29.33 -21.67 23.16
N GLU A 392 30.64 -21.94 23.16
CA GLU A 392 31.21 -23.29 23.05
C GLU A 392 30.66 -24.25 24.12
N SER A 393 30.30 -23.73 25.29
CA SER A 393 29.71 -24.50 26.40
C SER A 393 28.20 -24.79 26.23
N GLY A 394 27.57 -24.25 25.19
CA GLY A 394 26.12 -24.30 24.98
C GLY A 394 25.34 -23.24 25.77
N GLN A 395 26.01 -22.35 26.51
CA GLN A 395 25.35 -21.24 27.20
C GLN A 395 24.96 -20.13 26.21
N SER A 396 23.70 -19.69 26.24
CA SER A 396 23.23 -18.54 25.46
C SER A 396 23.69 -17.22 26.07
N MET A 397 24.34 -16.38 25.26
CA MET A 397 24.89 -15.08 25.66
C MET A 397 24.29 -13.97 24.80
N TRP A 398 23.78 -12.91 25.44
CA TRP A 398 23.18 -11.80 24.72
C TRP A 398 24.22 -10.78 24.24
N THR A 399 24.09 -10.34 23.00
CA THR A 399 24.97 -9.36 22.38
C THR A 399 24.20 -8.46 21.41
N ASP A 400 24.71 -7.26 21.18
CA ASP A 400 24.28 -6.44 20.05
C ASP A 400 25.03 -6.88 18.78
N VAL A 401 24.29 -7.01 17.68
CA VAL A 401 24.82 -7.30 16.35
C VAL A 401 24.39 -6.18 15.41
N ASP A 402 25.38 -5.46 14.90
CA ASP A 402 25.22 -4.43 13.90
C ASP A 402 25.45 -5.01 12.51
N PHE A 403 24.53 -4.71 11.60
CA PHE A 403 24.62 -5.07 10.19
C PHE A 403 24.66 -3.79 9.37
N THR A 404 25.74 -3.61 8.61
CA THR A 404 25.96 -2.43 7.78
C THR A 404 26.06 -2.85 6.31
N PRO A 405 25.13 -2.45 5.44
CA PRO A 405 25.25 -2.74 4.01
C PRO A 405 26.43 -1.98 3.42
N LEU A 406 27.19 -2.66 2.56
CA LEU A 406 28.34 -2.06 1.88
C LEU A 406 27.91 -1.55 0.50
N ASN A 407 28.21 -0.29 0.22
CA ASN A 407 27.89 0.33 -1.06
C ASN A 407 28.77 -0.20 -2.21
N GLN A 408 29.98 -0.67 -1.89
CA GLN A 408 30.95 -1.20 -2.86
C GLN A 408 31.79 -2.32 -2.23
N PRO A 409 31.70 -3.57 -2.74
CA PRO A 409 30.73 -4.04 -3.73
C PRO A 409 29.30 -4.13 -3.15
N LYS A 410 28.29 -3.89 -3.99
CA LYS A 410 26.88 -4.07 -3.60
C LYS A 410 26.58 -5.53 -3.26
N GLY A 411 25.61 -5.76 -2.38
CA GLY A 411 25.21 -7.10 -1.95
C GLY A 411 26.16 -7.73 -0.92
N GLN A 412 26.97 -6.91 -0.24
CA GLN A 412 27.76 -7.34 0.90
C GLN A 412 27.32 -6.61 2.17
N VAL A 413 27.41 -7.31 3.30
CA VAL A 413 27.01 -6.83 4.61
C VAL A 413 28.17 -7.02 5.57
N LEU A 414 28.56 -5.95 6.25
CA LEU A 414 29.46 -5.99 7.40
C LEU A 414 28.63 -6.34 8.64
N ILE A 415 28.91 -7.50 9.23
CA ILE A 415 28.36 -7.94 10.52
C ILE A 415 29.37 -7.59 11.60
N THR A 416 28.92 -6.95 12.68
CA THR A 416 29.75 -6.61 13.83
C THR A 416 29.07 -7.04 15.12
N ILE A 417 29.75 -7.86 15.91
CA ILE A 417 29.34 -8.23 17.27
C ILE A 417 29.99 -7.24 18.25
N THR A 418 29.17 -6.65 19.12
CA THR A 418 29.63 -5.80 20.23
C THR A 418 29.03 -6.26 21.57
N PRO A 419 29.81 -6.19 22.66
CA PRO A 419 29.28 -6.35 24.01
C PRO A 419 28.13 -5.36 24.24
N MET A 420 27.05 -5.79 24.91
CA MET A 420 25.94 -4.89 25.20
C MET A 420 26.33 -3.85 26.26
N GLU A 421 26.06 -2.58 25.95
CA GLU A 421 26.33 -1.48 26.89
C GLU A 421 25.28 -1.36 28.00
N ASN A 422 24.04 -1.83 27.78
CA ASN A 422 22.93 -1.65 28.71
C ASN A 422 22.22 -2.99 29.06
N PRO A 423 22.37 -3.51 30.30
CA PRO A 423 21.75 -4.76 30.74
C PRO A 423 20.24 -4.65 31.03
N ASP A 424 19.68 -3.45 31.19
CA ASP A 424 18.27 -3.22 31.60
C ASP A 424 17.26 -3.44 30.45
N TRP A 425 17.71 -3.89 29.28
CA TRP A 425 16.87 -4.12 28.11
C TRP A 425 15.74 -5.14 28.33
N LYS A 426 15.85 -5.98 29.37
CA LYS A 426 14.87 -7.02 29.73
C LYS A 426 13.64 -6.54 30.48
N LYS A 427 13.50 -5.25 30.78
CA LYS A 427 12.17 -4.70 31.12
C LYS A 427 11.29 -4.59 29.87
N LYS A 428 11.34 -5.60 28.98
CA LYS A 428 10.36 -5.74 27.91
C LYS A 428 9.05 -5.96 28.65
N ASP A 429 8.10 -5.07 28.40
CA ASP A 429 6.78 -5.12 29.00
C ASP A 429 6.13 -6.44 28.58
N ASP A 430 6.21 -7.44 29.46
CA ASP A 430 5.70 -8.81 29.33
C ASP A 430 4.17 -8.85 29.13
N SER A 431 3.53 -7.68 29.01
CA SER A 431 2.14 -7.57 28.66
C SER A 431 1.90 -8.29 27.33
N THR A 432 1.21 -9.42 27.41
CA THR A 432 0.71 -10.14 26.25
C THR A 432 -0.22 -9.24 25.44
N LEU A 433 -0.13 -9.33 24.12
CA LEU A 433 -1.05 -8.62 23.24
C LEU A 433 -2.48 -9.18 23.44
N ASN A 434 -3.40 -8.32 23.85
CA ASN A 434 -4.81 -8.72 24.08
C ASN A 434 -5.71 -8.38 22.89
N SER A 435 -5.33 -7.40 22.07
CA SER A 435 -5.98 -7.07 20.81
C SER A 435 -4.94 -6.55 19.81
N LEU A 436 -5.27 -6.62 18.51
CA LEU A 436 -4.55 -5.96 17.45
C LEU A 436 -5.59 -5.20 16.63
N ASP A 437 -5.60 -3.88 16.74
CA ASP A 437 -6.57 -3.04 16.01
C ASP A 437 -5.90 -2.44 14.76
N LEU A 438 -4.60 -2.11 14.83
CA LEU A 438 -3.82 -1.58 13.70
C LEU A 438 -2.38 -2.11 13.70
N LEU A 439 -1.88 -2.47 12.51
CA LEU A 439 -0.49 -2.80 12.24
C LEU A 439 0.13 -1.71 11.34
N VAL A 440 1.10 -0.98 11.87
CA VAL A 440 1.96 -0.06 11.10
C VAL A 440 3.25 -0.82 10.81
N ILE A 441 3.56 -1.06 9.53
CA ILE A 441 4.66 -1.95 9.14
C ILE A 441 5.51 -1.34 8.03
N HIS A 442 6.83 -1.47 8.14
CA HIS A 442 7.76 -1.09 7.09
C HIS A 442 7.69 -2.05 5.90
N GLU A 443 7.78 -1.53 4.68
CA GLU A 443 7.62 -2.30 3.44
C GLU A 443 8.63 -3.46 3.30
N ASP A 444 9.82 -3.32 3.89
CA ASP A 444 10.89 -4.33 3.83
C ASP A 444 10.55 -5.63 4.58
N PHE A 445 9.55 -5.61 5.47
CA PHE A 445 9.02 -6.82 6.11
C PHE A 445 7.94 -7.51 5.28
N ILE A 446 7.50 -6.91 4.16
CA ILE A 446 6.37 -7.40 3.38
C ILE A 446 6.88 -8.14 2.14
N PRO A 447 6.62 -9.45 2.03
CA PRO A 447 7.06 -10.25 0.89
C PRO A 447 6.36 -9.81 -0.41
N GLU A 448 6.76 -10.40 -1.53
CA GLU A 448 6.15 -10.10 -2.83
C GLU A 448 4.70 -10.60 -2.91
N ASN A 449 4.41 -11.78 -2.38
CA ASN A 449 3.06 -12.34 -2.36
C ASN A 449 2.24 -11.78 -1.19
N LEU A 450 1.70 -10.59 -1.42
CA LEU A 450 0.97 -9.79 -0.44
C LEU A 450 -0.33 -10.44 0.05
N GLU A 451 -1.07 -11.13 -0.82
CA GLU A 451 -2.34 -11.77 -0.44
C GLU A 451 -2.10 -12.96 0.50
N ASN A 452 -1.17 -13.87 0.14
CA ASN A 452 -0.83 -15.01 1.01
C ASN A 452 -0.27 -14.55 2.35
N TRP A 453 0.58 -13.52 2.33
CA TRP A 453 1.13 -12.93 3.54
C TRP A 453 0.03 -12.33 4.42
N TYR A 454 -0.89 -11.54 3.86
CA TYR A 454 -2.00 -10.97 4.60
C TYR A 454 -2.88 -12.06 5.21
N ASP A 455 -3.25 -13.07 4.42
CA ASP A 455 -4.12 -14.14 4.87
C ASP A 455 -3.44 -14.95 6.00
N HIS A 456 -2.13 -15.17 5.93
CA HIS A 456 -1.36 -15.80 7.01
C HIS A 456 -1.44 -15.00 8.32
N ILE A 457 -1.08 -13.71 8.30
CA ILE A 457 -1.09 -12.88 9.52
C ILE A 457 -2.51 -12.69 10.07
N GLN A 458 -3.51 -12.55 9.20
CA GLN A 458 -4.92 -12.44 9.58
C GLN A 458 -5.39 -13.72 10.28
N ASN A 459 -5.05 -14.88 9.72
CA ASN A 459 -5.40 -16.17 10.32
C ASN A 459 -4.74 -16.37 11.68
N LEU A 460 -3.45 -16.02 11.82
CA LEU A 460 -2.76 -16.07 13.11
C LEU A 460 -3.40 -15.13 14.14
N ALA A 461 -3.73 -13.90 13.75
CA ALA A 461 -4.37 -12.93 14.64
C ALA A 461 -5.77 -13.40 15.10
N LEU A 462 -6.55 -14.02 14.21
CA LEU A 462 -7.85 -14.62 14.54
C LEU A 462 -7.71 -15.83 15.46
N GLN A 463 -6.77 -16.73 15.18
CA GLN A 463 -6.50 -17.91 16.01
C GLN A 463 -6.11 -17.52 17.44
N ASN A 464 -5.34 -16.45 17.59
CA ASN A 464 -4.92 -15.91 18.89
C ASN A 464 -5.89 -14.89 19.49
N ARG A 465 -7.08 -14.71 18.89
CA ARG A 465 -8.15 -13.82 19.37
C ARG A 465 -7.73 -12.35 19.51
N LEU A 466 -6.77 -11.92 18.71
CA LEU A 466 -6.31 -10.54 18.68
C LEU A 466 -7.27 -9.63 17.90
N CYS A 467 -8.01 -10.18 16.95
CA CYS A 467 -9.06 -9.49 16.19
C CYS A 467 -10.26 -10.43 15.94
N THR A 468 -11.30 -9.92 15.27
CA THR A 468 -12.48 -10.72 14.91
C THR A 468 -12.68 -10.74 13.39
N MET A 469 -13.47 -11.70 12.88
CA MET A 469 -13.79 -11.76 11.44
C MET A 469 -14.56 -10.53 10.96
N THR A 470 -15.42 -9.97 11.81
CA THR A 470 -16.23 -8.79 11.50
C THR A 470 -15.44 -7.50 11.63
N ASP A 471 -14.34 -7.53 12.39
CA ASP A 471 -13.46 -6.39 12.61
C ASP A 471 -11.99 -6.83 12.50
N PRO A 472 -11.50 -7.07 11.27
CA PRO A 472 -10.11 -7.42 11.04
C PRO A 472 -9.22 -6.20 11.29
N PHE A 473 -8.02 -6.42 11.81
CA PHE A 473 -7.06 -5.33 11.99
C PHE A 473 -6.71 -4.68 10.66
N LYS A 474 -6.34 -3.39 10.71
CA LYS A 474 -5.96 -2.62 9.52
C LYS A 474 -4.45 -2.57 9.38
N ILE A 475 -3.95 -2.32 8.18
CA ILE A 475 -2.51 -2.22 7.90
C ILE A 475 -2.19 -0.86 7.30
N ILE A 476 -1.22 -0.15 7.88
CA ILE A 476 -0.56 0.99 7.25
C ILE A 476 0.87 0.56 6.89
N VAL A 477 1.24 0.72 5.62
CA VAL A 477 2.61 0.47 5.16
C VAL A 477 3.40 1.77 5.17
N ILE A 478 4.60 1.73 5.74
CA ILE A 478 5.59 2.80 5.68
C ILE A 478 6.70 2.37 4.71
N SER A 479 7.06 3.27 3.79
CA SER A 479 8.09 3.06 2.77
C SER A 479 9.10 4.19 2.77
N GLU A 480 10.29 3.95 2.23
CA GLU A 480 11.31 4.99 2.07
C GLU A 480 11.00 5.92 0.89
N ALA A 481 11.27 7.21 1.05
CA ALA A 481 11.03 8.17 -0.03
C ALA A 481 11.86 7.89 -1.30
N THR A 482 13.03 7.29 -1.15
CA THR A 482 13.91 6.92 -2.26
C THR A 482 13.30 5.79 -3.10
N LYS A 483 12.46 4.95 -2.49
CA LYS A 483 11.71 3.87 -3.12
C LYS A 483 10.34 4.29 -3.64
N ARG A 484 10.06 5.60 -3.80
CA ARG A 484 8.81 6.14 -4.40
C ARG A 484 8.69 5.80 -5.89
N SER A 485 8.69 4.51 -6.23
CA SER A 485 8.34 4.05 -7.55
C SER A 485 6.82 3.91 -7.63
N LYS A 486 6.28 4.10 -8.85
CA LYS A 486 4.89 3.75 -9.15
C LYS A 486 4.60 2.28 -8.81
N GLU A 487 5.62 1.43 -8.77
CA GLU A 487 5.52 0.00 -8.44
C GLU A 487 5.12 -0.20 -6.97
N VAL A 488 5.67 0.55 -6.01
CA VAL A 488 5.26 0.45 -4.59
C VAL A 488 3.78 0.82 -4.43
N GLN A 489 3.36 1.92 -5.05
CA GLN A 489 1.94 2.29 -5.07
C GLN A 489 1.08 1.21 -5.76
N GLN A 490 1.54 0.63 -6.86
CA GLN A 490 0.84 -0.44 -7.57
C GLN A 490 0.78 -1.76 -6.79
N LYS A 491 1.82 -2.08 -6.02
CA LYS A 491 1.90 -3.25 -5.13
C LYS A 491 0.79 -3.17 -4.08
N PHE A 492 0.60 -2.00 -3.48
CA PHE A 492 -0.32 -1.84 -2.34
C PHE A 492 -1.72 -1.32 -2.69
N ARG A 493 -1.94 -0.71 -3.86
CA ARG A 493 -3.24 -0.05 -4.21
C ARG A 493 -4.46 -0.95 -4.10
N HIS A 494 -4.33 -2.21 -4.54
CA HIS A 494 -5.42 -3.19 -4.65
C HIS A 494 -5.42 -4.21 -3.50
N SER A 495 -4.51 -4.05 -2.57
CA SER A 495 -4.37 -4.95 -1.44
C SER A 495 -5.26 -4.54 -0.28
N LYS A 496 -5.36 -5.43 0.69
CA LYS A 496 -6.00 -5.20 2.00
C LYS A 496 -5.23 -4.19 2.89
N VAL A 497 -4.13 -3.61 2.40
CA VAL A 497 -3.41 -2.50 3.06
C VAL A 497 -4.26 -1.25 3.04
N ALA A 498 -4.60 -0.71 4.20
CA ALA A 498 -5.47 0.45 4.35
C ALA A 498 -4.75 1.79 4.13
N GLY A 499 -3.46 1.89 4.41
CA GLY A 499 -2.68 3.12 4.25
C GLY A 499 -1.29 2.87 3.67
N LEU A 500 -0.76 3.85 2.91
CA LEU A 500 0.62 3.87 2.43
C LEU A 500 1.19 5.25 2.66
N LEU A 501 2.32 5.31 3.36
CA LEU A 501 3.01 6.54 3.73
C LEU A 501 4.50 6.42 3.41
N PHE A 502 5.15 7.54 3.11
CA PHE A 502 6.58 7.59 2.83
C PHE A 502 7.32 8.38 3.89
N LYS A 503 8.50 7.92 4.31
CA LYS A 503 9.39 8.67 5.21
C LYS A 503 10.03 9.88 4.50
N PRO A 504 10.32 11.00 5.19
CA PRO A 504 9.83 11.33 6.54
C PRO A 504 8.30 11.46 6.52
N LEU A 505 7.65 10.96 7.57
CA LEU A 505 6.20 10.89 7.65
C LEU A 505 5.58 12.29 7.69
N ASP A 506 4.50 12.48 6.94
CA ASP A 506 3.60 13.60 7.16
C ASP A 506 2.74 13.30 8.39
N LEU A 507 3.08 13.91 9.53
CA LEU A 507 2.48 13.58 10.83
C LEU A 507 0.95 13.69 10.81
N ARG A 508 0.41 14.73 10.16
CA ARG A 508 -1.03 14.94 10.13
C ARG A 508 -1.75 13.87 9.31
N SER A 509 -1.24 13.52 8.13
CA SER A 509 -1.79 12.42 7.34
C SER A 509 -1.69 11.08 8.07
N PHE A 510 -0.56 10.84 8.75
CA PHE A 510 -0.33 9.63 9.54
C PHE A 510 -1.31 9.51 10.70
N LEU A 511 -1.41 10.53 11.55
CA LEU A 511 -2.28 10.54 12.72
C LEU A 511 -3.77 10.50 12.32
N LEU A 512 -4.17 11.19 11.25
CA LEU A 512 -5.53 11.06 10.70
C LEU A 512 -5.85 9.62 10.29
N GLN A 513 -4.94 8.95 9.57
CA GLN A 513 -5.15 7.56 9.15
C GLN A 513 -5.25 6.62 10.36
N ILE A 514 -4.42 6.80 11.40
CA ILE A 514 -4.55 6.02 12.63
C ILE A 514 -5.92 6.24 13.28
N SER A 515 -6.35 7.49 13.44
CA SER A 515 -7.64 7.83 14.06
C SER A 515 -8.81 7.19 13.31
N VAL A 516 -8.83 7.33 11.99
CA VAL A 516 -9.85 6.77 11.11
C VAL A 516 -9.86 5.24 11.16
N LEU A 517 -8.69 4.59 11.09
CA LEU A 517 -8.61 3.13 10.98
C LEU A 517 -8.83 2.41 12.31
N THR A 518 -8.46 3.04 13.43
CA THR A 518 -8.72 2.51 14.78
C THR A 518 -10.08 2.94 15.34
N GLN A 519 -10.74 3.89 14.67
CA GLN A 519 -11.94 4.58 15.15
C GLN A 519 -11.72 5.16 16.55
N CYS A 520 -10.55 5.77 16.76
CA CYS A 520 -10.20 6.47 18.00
C CYS A 520 -10.41 7.97 17.80
N PRO A 521 -11.43 8.58 18.43
CA PRO A 521 -11.70 10.01 18.28
C PRO A 521 -10.80 10.90 19.16
N PHE A 522 -10.07 10.31 20.13
CA PHE A 522 -9.29 11.01 21.15
C PHE A 522 -7.91 11.47 20.66
N THR A 523 -7.94 12.27 19.60
CA THR A 523 -6.79 12.97 19.02
C THR A 523 -7.33 14.21 18.31
N LYS A 524 -6.57 15.31 18.32
CA LYS A 524 -6.90 16.48 17.50
C LYS A 524 -6.79 16.20 16.00
N HIS A 525 -6.18 15.08 15.60
CA HIS A 525 -6.06 14.69 14.20
C HIS A 525 -7.22 13.80 13.72
N ASN A 526 -8.31 13.70 14.48
CA ASN A 526 -9.52 13.00 14.03
C ASN A 526 -10.16 13.68 12.80
N SER A 527 -11.04 12.95 12.11
CA SER A 527 -11.68 13.39 10.87
C SER A 527 -12.58 14.62 11.03
N GLU A 528 -13.19 14.80 12.19
CA GLU A 528 -14.11 15.92 12.46
C GLU A 528 -13.37 17.23 12.69
N ASN A 529 -12.12 17.17 13.14
CA ASN A 529 -11.27 18.34 13.36
C ASN A 529 -10.39 18.71 12.15
N GLN A 530 -10.43 17.93 11.06
CA GLN A 530 -9.72 18.28 9.83
C GLN A 530 -10.43 19.44 9.12
N ASN A 531 -9.67 20.49 8.82
CA ASN A 531 -10.18 21.56 8.00
C ASN A 531 -9.84 21.31 6.53
N TYR A 532 -10.83 21.48 5.68
CA TYR A 532 -10.69 21.36 4.24
C TYR A 532 -11.04 22.69 3.57
N LEU A 533 -10.21 23.09 2.61
CA LEU A 533 -10.49 24.25 1.79
C LEU A 533 -11.60 23.91 0.79
N ASP A 534 -12.63 24.74 0.73
CA ASP A 534 -13.63 24.65 -0.33
C ASP A 534 -13.00 24.99 -1.69
N VAL A 535 -13.15 24.07 -2.63
CA VAL A 535 -12.60 24.15 -3.98
C VAL A 535 -13.68 23.84 -5.01
N HIS A 536 -13.46 24.28 -6.24
CA HIS A 536 -14.32 23.96 -7.38
C HIS A 536 -13.43 23.46 -8.52
N ILE A 537 -12.87 22.27 -8.32
CA ILE A 537 -11.95 21.60 -9.27
C ILE A 537 -12.68 20.47 -10.00
#